data_AF-A0A8I1T815-F1
#
_entry.id   AF-A0A8I1T815-F1
#
_cell.length_a   1.000
_cell.length_b   1.000
_cell.length_c   1.000
_cell.angle_alpha   90.00
_cell.angle_beta   90.00
_cell.angle_gamma   90.00
#
_symmetry.space_group_name_H-M   'P 1'
#
loop_
_entity.id
_entity.type
_entity.pdbx_description
1 polymer ?
#
loop_
_entity_poly.entity_id
_entity_poly.type
_entity_poly.pdbx_seq_one_letter_code
_entity_poly.pdbx_strand_id
1 'polypeptide(L)'
;MRPVLSIALTCLLTLSFLATGEAREKRRKARLPTHSVSLAYATQTVSVRTGCFSPRLQSILAHIGARTDRRPLVTSGHRPRSARSGSLHRTCQAADIRVPGVSERSIIAAALSAPGIGGVGRYCNGIIHVDTGARRNWAYCGKAKGGLLSAGRHVARQG
;
A
#
# COMPACT_ATOMS: atom_id res chain seq x y z
N MET A 1 63.05 -6.57 -57.46
CA MET A 1 63.24 -6.81 -56.01
C MET A 1 62.24 -5.93 -55.25
N ARG A 2 61.62 -6.48 -54.21
CA ARG A 2 60.37 -6.04 -53.54
C ARG A 2 60.45 -4.61 -52.96
N PRO A 3 59.28 -3.99 -52.67
CA PRO A 3 58.88 -4.05 -51.26
C PRO A 3 57.40 -4.42 -51.10
N VAL A 4 57.15 -5.65 -50.62
CA VAL A 4 55.84 -6.15 -50.18
C VAL A 4 55.75 -6.08 -48.64
N LEU A 5 56.45 -5.11 -48.03
CA LEU A 5 56.75 -5.12 -46.59
C LEU A 5 55.85 -4.22 -45.73
N SER A 6 54.84 -3.55 -46.29
CA SER A 6 54.08 -2.51 -45.56
C SER A 6 52.62 -2.83 -45.23
N ILE A 7 52.10 -4.01 -45.61
CA ILE A 7 50.69 -4.36 -45.35
C ILE A 7 50.53 -5.41 -44.25
N ALA A 8 51.61 -6.13 -43.91
CA ALA A 8 51.54 -7.22 -42.93
C ALA A 8 51.45 -6.75 -41.47
N LEU A 9 51.79 -5.50 -41.14
CA LEU A 9 51.89 -5.05 -39.74
C LEU A 9 50.60 -4.44 -39.16
N THR A 10 49.62 -4.07 -39.98
CA THR A 10 48.34 -3.53 -39.48
C THR A 10 47.31 -4.62 -39.18
N CYS A 11 47.48 -5.83 -39.73
CA CYS A 11 46.52 -6.92 -39.55
C CYS A 11 46.69 -7.66 -38.20
N LEU A 12 47.85 -7.53 -37.55
CA LEU A 12 48.15 -8.24 -36.30
C LEU A 12 47.72 -7.50 -35.02
N LEU A 13 47.40 -6.20 -35.10
CA LEU A 13 47.02 -5.40 -33.93
C LEU A 13 45.51 -5.38 -33.63
N THR A 14 44.66 -5.92 -34.50
CA THR A 14 43.21 -6.03 -34.25
C THR A 14 42.78 -7.37 -33.65
N LEU A 15 43.63 -8.41 -33.70
CA LEU A 15 43.27 -9.73 -33.16
C LEU A 15 43.40 -9.85 -31.64
N SER A 16 44.08 -8.93 -30.96
CA SER A 16 44.35 -9.03 -29.51
C SER A 16 43.27 -8.43 -28.60
N PHE A 17 42.23 -7.78 -29.14
CA PHE A 17 41.14 -7.19 -28.33
C PHE A 17 39.87 -8.04 -28.23
N LEU A 18 39.82 -9.21 -28.86
CA LEU A 18 38.71 -10.17 -28.72
C LEU A 18 39.05 -11.26 -27.70
N ALA A 19 39.61 -10.88 -26.55
CA ALA A 19 39.52 -11.71 -25.37
C ALA A 19 38.06 -11.65 -24.91
N THR A 20 37.24 -12.57 -25.43
CA THR A 20 35.90 -12.85 -24.91
C THR A 20 36.04 -13.25 -23.46
N GLY A 21 35.84 -12.30 -22.55
CA GLY A 21 35.60 -12.60 -21.15
C GLY A 21 34.33 -13.41 -21.07
N GLU A 22 34.46 -14.73 -20.90
CA GLU A 22 33.38 -15.60 -20.46
C GLU A 22 32.98 -15.17 -19.05
N ALA A 23 32.12 -14.13 -18.99
CA ALA A 23 31.42 -13.76 -17.78
C ALA A 23 30.49 -14.92 -17.44
N ARG A 24 30.98 -15.85 -16.60
CA ARG A 24 30.20 -16.96 -16.07
C ARG A 24 29.09 -16.38 -15.20
N GLU A 25 27.99 -16.01 -15.82
CA GLU A 25 26.80 -15.55 -15.16
C GLU A 25 26.25 -16.74 -14.36
N LYS A 26 26.59 -16.80 -13.07
CA LYS A 26 25.85 -17.60 -12.11
C LYS A 26 24.45 -17.01 -12.09
N ARG A 27 23.58 -17.52 -12.96
CA ARG A 27 22.15 -17.23 -13.04
C ARG A 27 21.56 -17.61 -11.69
N ARG A 28 21.62 -16.70 -10.72
CA ARG A 28 20.88 -16.80 -9.48
C ARG A 28 19.43 -16.84 -9.92
N LYS A 29 18.84 -18.03 -9.95
CA LYS A 29 17.39 -18.19 -10.04
C LYS A 29 16.83 -17.48 -8.82
N ALA A 30 16.53 -16.20 -8.97
CA ALA A 30 15.74 -15.46 -8.01
C ALA A 30 14.37 -16.13 -8.01
N ARG A 31 14.15 -17.00 -7.01
CA ARG A 31 12.83 -17.55 -6.73
C ARG A 31 12.01 -16.37 -6.20
N LEU A 32 11.27 -15.71 -7.09
CA LEU A 32 10.23 -14.77 -6.70
C LEU A 32 9.27 -15.53 -5.77
N PRO A 33 8.95 -15.01 -4.57
CA PRO A 33 8.07 -15.69 -3.64
C PRO A 33 6.73 -15.98 -4.32
N THR A 34 6.37 -17.26 -4.39
CA THR A 34 5.13 -17.78 -5.00
C THR A 34 3.95 -17.60 -4.06
N HIS A 35 3.82 -16.41 -3.48
CA HIS A 35 2.61 -15.98 -2.81
C HIS A 35 2.00 -14.91 -3.70
N SER A 36 1.25 -15.36 -4.70
CA SER A 36 0.32 -14.51 -5.46
C SER A 36 -0.86 -14.12 -4.55
N VAL A 37 -0.57 -13.50 -3.41
CA VAL A 37 -1.58 -12.79 -2.64
C VAL A 37 -1.83 -11.54 -3.45
N SER A 38 -2.88 -11.56 -4.28
CA SER A 38 -3.43 -10.31 -4.78
C SER A 38 -3.82 -9.51 -3.54
N LEU A 39 -2.98 -8.55 -3.16
CA LEU A 39 -3.23 -7.71 -2.00
C LEU A 39 -4.61 -7.09 -2.18
N ALA A 40 -5.42 -7.18 -1.13
CA ALA A 40 -6.80 -6.72 -1.17
C ALA A 40 -6.90 -5.18 -1.33
N TYR A 41 -5.76 -4.49 -1.35
CA TYR A 41 -5.59 -3.05 -1.50
C TYR A 41 -4.34 -2.76 -2.37
N ALA A 42 -4.27 -1.55 -2.91
CA ALA A 42 -3.06 -0.96 -3.51
C ALA A 42 -2.49 0.12 -2.59
N THR A 43 -1.23 0.51 -2.79
CA THR A 43 -0.62 1.66 -2.11
C THR A 43 -0.52 2.86 -3.05
N GLN A 44 -0.71 4.07 -2.51
CA GLN A 44 -0.62 5.31 -3.30
C GLN A 44 0.80 5.56 -3.83
N THR A 45 1.80 5.26 -3.00
CA THR A 45 3.22 5.40 -3.35
C THR A 45 4.00 4.23 -2.79
N VAL A 46 5.24 4.04 -3.27
CA VAL A 46 6.18 3.04 -2.75
C VAL A 46 6.61 3.30 -1.30
N SER A 47 6.47 4.54 -0.83
CA SER A 47 6.83 4.93 0.54
C SER A 47 5.74 4.61 1.58
N VAL A 48 4.53 4.26 1.14
CA VAL A 48 3.47 3.80 2.05
C VAL A 48 3.82 2.42 2.58
N ARG A 49 4.12 2.35 3.89
CA ARG A 49 4.53 1.11 4.56
C ARG A 49 3.30 0.32 5.02
N THR A 50 3.06 -0.85 4.43
CA THR A 50 1.93 -1.73 4.81
C THR A 50 2.34 -3.14 5.23
N GLY A 51 3.64 -3.47 5.16
CA GLY A 51 4.13 -4.84 5.36
C GLY A 51 3.90 -5.44 6.76
N CYS A 52 3.54 -4.63 7.75
CA CYS A 52 3.22 -5.08 9.10
C CYS A 52 1.72 -5.02 9.44
N PHE A 53 0.85 -4.72 8.48
CA PHE A 53 -0.59 -4.63 8.72
C PHE A 53 -1.10 -5.91 9.39
N SER A 54 -1.84 -5.75 10.49
CA SER A 54 -2.40 -6.89 11.19
C SER A 54 -3.33 -7.69 10.27
N PRO A 55 -3.46 -9.02 10.43
CA PRO A 55 -4.38 -9.82 9.62
C PRO A 55 -5.81 -9.26 9.67
N ARG A 56 -6.25 -8.79 10.84
CA ARG A 56 -7.56 -8.16 11.03
C ARG A 56 -7.73 -6.89 10.18
N LEU A 57 -6.72 -6.01 10.13
CA LEU A 57 -6.75 -4.83 9.27
C LEU A 57 -6.78 -5.21 7.78
N GLN A 58 -6.00 -6.22 7.39
CA GLN A 58 -6.01 -6.72 6.01
C GLN A 58 -7.39 -7.25 5.62
N SER A 59 -8.07 -8.01 6.50
CA SER A 59 -9.44 -8.49 6.27
C SER A 59 -10.46 -7.34 6.15
N ILE A 60 -10.32 -6.28 6.95
CA ILE A 60 -11.17 -5.08 6.83
C ILE A 60 -10.98 -4.42 5.45
N LEU A 61 -9.74 -4.24 5.00
CA LEU A 61 -9.45 -3.66 3.68
C LEU A 61 -10.00 -4.55 2.55
N ALA A 62 -9.89 -5.87 2.69
CA ALA A 62 -10.46 -6.82 1.75
C ALA A 62 -11.99 -6.74 1.69
N HIS A 63 -12.65 -6.65 2.85
CA HIS A 63 -14.09 -6.49 2.95
C HIS A 63 -14.56 -5.20 2.28
N ILE A 64 -13.86 -4.08 2.50
CA ILE A 64 -14.17 -2.81 1.82
C ILE A 64 -14.04 -2.97 0.31
N GLY A 65 -12.98 -3.63 -0.16
CA GLY A 65 -12.79 -3.93 -1.58
C GLY A 65 -13.94 -4.72 -2.18
N ALA A 66 -14.36 -5.79 -1.50
CA ALA A 66 -15.48 -6.63 -1.93
C ALA A 66 -16.84 -5.88 -1.90
N ARG A 67 -17.10 -5.07 -0.86
CA ARG A 67 -18.36 -4.32 -0.72
C ARG A 67 -18.51 -3.15 -1.67
N THR A 68 -17.40 -2.69 -2.25
CA THR A 68 -17.38 -1.54 -3.16
C THR A 68 -17.04 -1.93 -4.60
N ASP A 69 -16.79 -3.21 -4.86
CA ASP A 69 -16.30 -3.75 -6.13
C ASP A 69 -15.04 -3.04 -6.67
N ARG A 70 -14.27 -2.43 -5.77
CA ARG A 70 -13.17 -1.52 -6.11
C ARG A 70 -12.05 -1.65 -5.10
N ARG A 71 -10.82 -1.82 -5.59
CA ARG A 71 -9.65 -2.01 -4.72
C ARG A 71 -9.33 -0.73 -3.93
N PRO A 72 -9.25 -0.76 -2.59
CA PRO A 72 -8.83 0.39 -1.80
C PRO A 72 -7.40 0.82 -2.13
N LEU A 73 -7.18 2.13 -2.16
CA LEU A 73 -5.87 2.78 -2.30
C LEU A 73 -5.45 3.31 -0.93
N VAL A 74 -4.47 2.65 -0.31
CA VAL A 74 -3.87 3.07 0.96
C VAL A 74 -2.96 4.26 0.73
N THR A 75 -3.31 5.39 1.32
CA THR A 75 -2.55 6.65 1.25
C THR A 75 -1.60 6.80 2.44
N SER A 76 -1.84 6.06 3.52
CA SER A 76 -1.08 6.12 4.76
C SER A 76 -1.22 4.81 5.53
N GLY A 77 -0.10 4.20 5.90
CA GLY A 77 -0.03 2.93 6.63
C GLY A 77 0.76 3.07 7.93
N HIS A 78 1.75 2.21 8.14
CA HIS A 78 2.58 2.24 9.34
C HIS A 78 3.40 3.54 9.47
N ARG A 79 3.24 4.23 10.61
CA ARG A 79 3.95 5.46 10.95
C ARG A 79 4.53 5.36 12.38
N PRO A 80 5.77 4.88 12.56
CA PRO A 80 6.33 4.63 13.89
C PRO A 80 6.52 5.92 14.70
N ARG A 81 6.78 7.05 14.02
CA ARG A 81 6.97 8.38 14.63
C ARG A 81 5.75 9.30 14.49
N SER A 82 4.54 8.74 14.54
CA SER A 82 3.32 9.55 14.52
C SER A 82 3.26 10.52 15.72
N ALA A 83 3.06 11.82 15.46
CA ALA A 83 3.03 12.88 16.47
C ALA A 83 1.89 12.74 17.50
N ARG A 84 0.76 12.11 17.11
CA ARG A 84 -0.36 11.85 18.02
C ARG A 84 -0.08 10.63 18.89
N SER A 85 -0.02 10.83 20.21
CA SER A 85 0.02 9.74 21.18
C SER A 85 -1.19 8.81 21.01
N GLY A 86 -0.96 7.49 21.07
CA GLY A 86 -2.00 6.47 20.86
C GLY A 86 -2.43 6.24 19.40
N SER A 87 -1.75 6.81 18.40
CA SER A 87 -2.06 6.52 16.98
C SER A 87 -1.84 5.05 16.63
N LEU A 88 -2.88 4.38 16.13
CA LEU A 88 -2.84 2.98 15.70
C LEU A 88 -2.03 2.75 14.41
N HIS A 89 -1.64 3.82 13.70
CA HIS A 89 -0.63 3.73 12.64
C HIS A 89 0.74 3.31 13.19
N ARG A 90 1.05 3.60 14.46
CA ARG A 90 2.31 3.20 15.09
C ARG A 90 2.41 1.68 15.26
N THR A 91 1.29 0.99 15.37
CA THR A 91 1.19 -0.46 15.65
C THR A 91 0.62 -1.25 14.48
N CYS A 92 0.57 -0.66 13.28
CA CYS A 92 0.09 -1.32 12.06
C CYS A 92 -1.38 -1.80 12.15
N GLN A 93 -2.16 -1.10 12.96
CA GLN A 93 -3.56 -1.37 13.24
C GLN A 93 -4.50 -0.32 12.63
N ALA A 94 -3.96 0.61 11.85
CA ALA A 94 -4.74 1.59 11.11
C ALA A 94 -4.19 1.81 9.69
N ALA A 95 -5.10 2.19 8.80
CA ALA A 95 -4.81 2.63 7.45
C ALA A 95 -5.69 3.83 7.10
N ASP A 96 -5.13 4.78 6.36
CA ASP A 96 -5.92 5.80 5.68
C ASP A 96 -6.03 5.42 4.20
N ILE A 97 -7.25 5.51 3.67
CA ILE A 97 -7.59 4.98 2.36
C ILE A 97 -8.43 5.97 1.54
N ARG A 98 -8.40 5.77 0.23
CA ARG A 98 -9.42 6.19 -0.74
C ARG A 98 -9.86 4.99 -1.56
N VAL A 99 -11.01 5.06 -2.20
CA VAL A 99 -11.43 4.05 -3.19
C VAL A 99 -11.81 4.80 -4.48
N PRO A 100 -10.93 4.83 -5.49
CA PRO A 100 -11.16 5.63 -6.69
C PRO A 100 -12.46 5.27 -7.41
N GLY A 101 -13.30 6.27 -7.66
CA GLY A 101 -14.62 6.10 -8.29
C GLY A 101 -15.75 5.73 -7.32
N VAL A 102 -15.50 5.68 -6.01
CA VAL A 102 -16.50 5.36 -4.99
C VAL A 102 -16.70 6.54 -4.06
N SER A 103 -17.97 6.86 -3.75
CA SER A 103 -18.29 7.96 -2.84
C SER A 103 -17.78 7.69 -1.42
N GLU A 104 -17.35 8.73 -0.71
CA GLU A 104 -16.92 8.61 0.69
C GLU A 104 -17.97 7.96 1.58
N ARG A 105 -19.26 8.26 1.34
CA ARG A 105 -20.39 7.67 2.05
C ARG A 105 -20.44 6.15 1.87
N SER A 106 -20.25 5.67 0.64
CA SER A 106 -20.22 4.23 0.34
C SER A 106 -19.00 3.55 0.94
N ILE A 107 -17.83 4.20 0.94
CA ILE A 107 -16.61 3.69 1.59
C ILE A 107 -16.84 3.55 3.11
N ILE A 108 -17.41 4.57 3.74
CA ILE A 108 -17.74 4.55 5.17
C ILE A 108 -18.75 3.44 5.48
N ALA A 109 -19.82 3.31 4.69
CA ALA A 109 -20.81 2.25 4.87
C ALA A 109 -20.18 0.85 4.76
N ALA A 110 -19.34 0.63 3.75
CA ALA A 110 -18.59 -0.60 3.58
C ALA A 110 -17.67 -0.88 4.80
N ALA A 111 -16.91 0.12 5.25
CA ALA A 111 -16.03 -0.03 6.42
C ALA A 111 -16.81 -0.35 7.71
N LEU A 112 -17.92 0.34 7.96
CA LEU A 112 -18.77 0.10 9.14
C LEU A 112 -19.40 -1.30 9.16
N SER A 113 -19.60 -1.90 7.98
CA SER A 113 -20.10 -3.27 7.84
C SER A 113 -19.03 -4.36 7.98
N ALA A 114 -17.74 -3.99 8.04
CA ALA A 114 -16.66 -4.97 8.06
C ALA A 114 -16.58 -5.67 9.43
N PRO A 115 -16.55 -7.01 9.49
CA PRO A 115 -16.29 -7.75 10.71
C PRO A 115 -14.96 -7.33 11.34
N GLY A 116 -14.97 -7.07 12.64
CA GLY A 116 -13.79 -6.63 13.36
C GLY A 116 -13.38 -5.18 13.09
N ILE A 117 -14.19 -4.34 12.43
CA ILE A 117 -13.89 -2.90 12.37
C ILE A 117 -13.87 -2.28 13.78
N GLY A 118 -12.84 -1.49 14.04
CA GLY A 118 -12.70 -0.63 15.21
C GLY A 118 -13.19 0.78 14.87
N GLY A 119 -12.27 1.72 14.73
CA GLY A 119 -12.60 3.09 14.38
C GLY A 119 -12.77 3.34 12.88
N VAL A 120 -13.71 4.22 12.53
CA VAL A 120 -13.90 4.78 11.18
C VAL A 120 -13.90 6.31 11.24
N GLY A 121 -13.05 6.93 10.45
CA GLY A 121 -12.87 8.38 10.43
C GLY A 121 -12.96 8.99 9.04
N ARG A 122 -13.25 10.28 8.96
CA ARG A 122 -13.25 11.05 7.72
C ARG A 122 -12.47 12.35 7.87
N TYR A 123 -11.51 12.57 6.95
CA TYR A 123 -10.77 13.83 6.78
C TYR A 123 -11.37 14.68 5.65
N CYS A 124 -10.97 15.96 5.56
CA CYS A 124 -11.67 16.94 4.70
C CYS A 124 -11.27 16.86 3.25
N ASN A 125 -10.15 16.22 3.01
CA ASN A 125 -9.64 15.89 1.68
C ASN A 125 -10.18 14.55 1.16
N GLY A 126 -11.25 14.02 1.76
CA GLY A 126 -11.91 12.78 1.35
C GLY A 126 -11.15 11.49 1.67
N ILE A 127 -10.14 11.56 2.55
CA ILE A 127 -9.49 10.37 3.08
C ILE A 127 -10.37 9.76 4.17
N ILE A 128 -10.53 8.44 4.11
CA ILE A 128 -11.22 7.64 5.13
C ILE A 128 -10.17 6.92 5.99
N HIS A 129 -10.27 7.07 7.30
CA HIS A 129 -9.47 6.33 8.28
C HIS A 129 -10.20 5.06 8.69
N VAL A 130 -9.49 3.94 8.77
CA VAL A 130 -10.00 2.68 9.33
C VAL A 130 -8.98 2.05 10.25
N ASP A 131 -9.43 1.50 11.38
CA ASP A 131 -8.55 0.86 12.35
C ASP A 131 -9.19 -0.32 13.09
N THR A 132 -8.37 -1.10 13.80
CA THR A 132 -8.80 -2.29 14.55
C THR A 132 -9.00 -2.07 16.06
N GLY A 133 -8.96 -0.81 16.52
CA GLY A 133 -9.10 -0.46 17.94
C GLY A 133 -10.54 -0.51 18.46
N ALA A 134 -10.81 0.27 19.51
CA ALA A 134 -12.16 0.42 20.05
C ALA A 134 -13.12 1.05 19.02
N ARG A 135 -14.39 0.63 19.01
CA ARG A 135 -15.38 1.16 18.07
C ARG A 135 -15.61 2.65 18.29
N ARG A 136 -15.40 3.46 17.25
CA ARG A 136 -15.57 4.92 17.29
C ARG A 136 -15.72 5.49 15.89
N ASN A 137 -16.62 6.46 15.76
CA ASN A 137 -16.83 7.16 14.49
C ASN A 137 -16.54 8.64 14.68
N TRP A 138 -15.79 9.25 13.77
CA TRP A 138 -15.45 10.66 13.84
C TRP A 138 -15.34 11.29 12.46
N ALA A 139 -15.52 12.61 12.38
CA ALA A 139 -15.28 13.38 11.18
C ALA A 139 -14.58 14.68 11.56
N TYR A 140 -13.51 15.05 10.86
CA TYR A 140 -12.78 16.30 11.10
C TYR A 140 -13.30 17.48 10.27
N CYS A 141 -14.47 17.35 9.64
CA CYS A 141 -14.98 18.31 8.65
C CYS A 141 -16.45 18.60 8.91
N GLY A 142 -16.72 19.80 9.43
CA GLY A 142 -18.06 20.27 9.76
C GLY A 142 -18.79 19.37 10.78
N LYS A 143 -19.84 19.89 11.42
CA LYS A 143 -20.71 19.02 12.21
C LYS A 143 -21.34 18.01 11.26
N ALA A 144 -21.14 16.72 11.51
CA ALA A 144 -21.87 15.65 10.82
C ALA A 144 -23.37 15.78 11.17
N LYS A 145 -24.09 16.70 10.53
CA LYS A 145 -25.54 16.79 10.64
C LYS A 145 -26.10 15.62 9.82
N GLY A 146 -26.57 14.57 10.50
CA GLY A 146 -27.24 13.42 9.88
C GLY A 146 -26.38 12.44 9.06
N GLY A 147 -25.04 12.53 9.13
CA GLY A 147 -24.14 11.61 8.40
C GLY A 147 -23.92 10.27 9.13
N LEU A 148 -23.56 9.21 8.39
CA LEU A 148 -23.28 7.86 8.93
C LEU A 148 -22.31 7.85 10.12
N LEU A 149 -21.38 8.82 10.18
CA LEU A 149 -20.38 8.94 11.24
C LEU A 149 -20.89 9.67 12.50
N SER A 150 -22.11 10.25 12.48
CA SER A 150 -22.71 11.00 13.59
C SER A 150 -23.68 10.18 14.44
N ALA A 151 -24.19 9.05 13.93
CA ALA A 151 -25.30 8.29 14.51
C ALA A 151 -24.95 7.47 15.77
N GLY A 152 -23.69 7.53 16.26
CA GLY A 152 -23.21 6.66 17.35
C GLY A 152 -23.27 7.24 18.77
N ARG A 153 -23.86 8.43 19.00
CA ARG A 153 -23.78 9.10 20.32
C ARG A 153 -24.88 8.76 21.33
N HIS A 154 -25.92 7.99 20.97
CA HIS A 154 -27.11 7.84 21.84
C HIS A 154 -27.32 6.46 22.50
N VAL A 155 -26.48 5.44 22.26
CA VAL A 155 -26.75 4.05 22.73
C VAL A 155 -25.77 3.59 23.83
N ALA A 156 -25.31 4.49 24.71
CA ALA A 156 -24.39 4.11 25.80
C ALA A 156 -24.66 4.86 27.12
N ARG A 157 -25.92 5.22 27.39
CA ARG A 157 -26.32 5.95 28.60
C ARG A 157 -27.65 5.49 29.22
N GLN A 158 -28.01 4.21 29.08
CA GLN A 158 -29.04 3.58 29.90
C GLN A 158 -28.57 2.16 30.25
N GLY A 159 -28.25 1.97 31.53
CA GLY A 159 -27.62 0.80 32.12
C GLY A 159 -27.02 1.21 33.44
#